data_AF-U2FJ49-F1
#
_entry.id   AF-U2FJ49-F1
#
_cell.length_a   1.000
_cell.length_b   1.000
_cell.length_c   1.000
_cell.angle_alpha   90.00
_cell.angle_beta   90.00
_cell.angle_gamma   90.00
#
_symmetry.space_group_name_H-M   'P 1'
#
loop_
_entity.id
_entity.type
_entity.pdbx_description
1 polymer ?
#
loop_
_entity_poly.entity_id
_entity_poly.type
_entity_poly.pdbx_seq_one_letter_code
_entity_poly.pdbx_strand_id
1 'polypeptide(L)'
;MKLTTIKDLNAAASDSALLVGLEIFIPKTPTVRIINNSENITFRGEEFVAFPFSIGEIQTAKGEIPQFNLSIDNTSRAMQNYINSYDNYVKTHGAENSTIKAKIYVINTKDLSEPVLEEFFELTDFSSDSKAVTFNLGAGNLFNMSYPPRKMYKDYCVFKFKGEECGYN
;
A
#
# COMPACT_ATOMS: atom_id res chain seq x y z
N MET A 1 -28.73 -13.42 -5.03
CA MET A 1 -28.09 -13.12 -3.73
C MET A 1 -26.82 -12.33 -4.05
N LYS A 2 -26.77 -11.03 -3.71
CA LYS A 2 -25.60 -10.18 -4.04
C LYS A 2 -24.57 -10.39 -2.93
N LEU A 3 -23.57 -11.23 -3.18
CA LEU A 3 -22.45 -11.46 -2.27
C LEU A 3 -21.50 -10.26 -2.39
N THR A 4 -21.49 -9.36 -1.41
CA THR A 4 -20.76 -8.09 -1.49
C THR A 4 -19.48 -8.07 -0.67
N THR A 5 -19.27 -9.02 0.25
CA THR A 5 -18.05 -9.05 1.08
C THR A 5 -17.26 -10.36 0.92
N ILE A 6 -15.95 -10.29 1.16
CA ILE A 6 -15.03 -11.44 1.19
C ILE A 6 -15.52 -12.51 2.18
N LYS A 7 -16.17 -12.10 3.28
CA LYS A 7 -16.75 -13.03 4.26
C LYS A 7 -17.92 -13.83 3.69
N ASP A 8 -18.77 -13.22 2.86
CA ASP A 8 -19.88 -13.92 2.21
C ASP A 8 -19.38 -14.91 1.15
N LEU A 9 -18.29 -14.54 0.45
CA LEU A 9 -17.62 -15.42 -0.51
C LEU A 9 -16.97 -16.63 0.19
N ASN A 10 -16.32 -16.40 1.32
CA ASN A 10 -15.74 -17.47 2.14
C ASN A 10 -16.81 -18.37 2.79
N ALA A 11 -17.98 -17.82 3.11
CA ALA A 11 -19.10 -18.63 3.62
C ALA A 11 -19.75 -19.50 2.52
N ALA A 12 -19.70 -19.06 1.26
CA ALA A 12 -20.22 -19.80 0.12
C ALA A 12 -19.21 -20.82 -0.45
N ALA A 13 -17.91 -20.56 -0.32
CA ALA A 13 -16.85 -21.44 -0.80
C ALA A 13 -16.46 -22.46 0.28
N SER A 14 -16.72 -23.75 0.02
CA SER A 14 -16.42 -24.83 0.97
C SER A 14 -14.95 -25.27 0.96
N ASP A 15 -14.20 -24.92 -0.08
CA ASP A 15 -12.93 -25.57 -0.45
C ASP A 15 -11.76 -24.58 -0.62
N SER A 16 -12.02 -23.28 -0.45
CA SER A 16 -11.02 -22.21 -0.60
C SER A 16 -11.43 -20.97 0.20
N ALA A 17 -10.48 -20.36 0.90
CA ALA A 17 -10.69 -19.09 1.60
C ALA A 17 -9.90 -17.98 0.92
N LEU A 18 -10.55 -16.83 0.73
CA LEU A 18 -9.92 -15.59 0.31
C LEU A 18 -9.42 -14.85 1.56
N LEU A 19 -8.13 -14.60 1.61
CA LEU A 19 -7.44 -13.88 2.67
C LEU A 19 -6.96 -12.54 2.14
N VAL A 20 -6.97 -11.53 3.00
CA VAL A 20 -6.44 -10.21 2.66
C VAL A 20 -5.06 -10.07 3.28
N GLY A 21 -4.06 -9.90 2.42
CA GLY A 21 -2.68 -9.58 2.78
C GLY A 21 -2.38 -8.10 2.53
N LEU A 22 -1.47 -7.55 3.31
CA LEU A 22 -1.09 -6.16 3.23
C LEU A 22 0.43 -6.03 3.38
N GLU A 23 1.04 -5.32 2.45
CA GLU A 23 2.47 -5.03 2.43
C GLU A 23 2.68 -3.52 2.50
N ILE A 24 3.26 -3.05 3.59
CA ILE A 24 3.58 -1.64 3.80
C ILE A 24 5.08 -1.44 3.56
N PHE A 25 5.38 -0.61 2.57
CA PHE A 25 6.71 -0.11 2.32
C PHE A 25 6.89 1.25 2.97
N ILE A 26 7.77 1.28 3.98
CA ILE A 26 8.26 2.51 4.61
C ILE A 26 9.73 2.68 4.19
N PRO A 27 10.13 3.86 3.67
CA PRO A 27 11.53 4.10 3.32
C PRO A 27 12.49 3.87 4.51
N LYS A 28 13.63 3.22 4.25
CA LYS A 28 14.71 2.93 5.22
C LYS A 28 14.34 2.00 6.39
N THR A 29 13.19 1.34 6.37
CA THR A 29 12.83 0.28 7.33
C THR A 29 12.48 -1.01 6.59
N PRO A 30 12.52 -2.18 7.26
CA PRO A 30 12.00 -3.41 6.67
C PRO A 30 10.53 -3.25 6.25
N THR A 31 10.15 -3.89 5.15
CA THR A 31 8.77 -3.97 4.67
C THR A 31 7.93 -4.74 5.67
N VAL A 32 6.82 -4.16 6.11
CA VAL A 32 5.89 -4.81 7.02
C VAL A 32 4.90 -5.61 6.19
N ARG A 33 4.84 -6.94 6.41
CA ARG A 33 3.95 -7.86 5.70
C ARG A 33 3.03 -8.54 6.69
N ILE A 34 1.74 -8.25 6.59
CA ILE A 34 0.72 -8.77 7.49
C ILE A 34 -0.41 -9.41 6.71
N ILE A 35 -1.03 -10.42 7.30
CA ILE A 35 -2.19 -11.11 6.72
C ILE A 35 -3.31 -11.22 7.74
N ASN A 36 -4.53 -11.01 7.29
CA ASN A 36 -5.72 -11.15 8.12
C ASN A 36 -6.10 -12.62 8.24
N ASN A 37 -5.30 -13.36 9.02
CA ASN A 37 -5.46 -14.78 9.29
C ASN A 37 -4.98 -15.10 10.72
N SER A 38 -5.27 -16.29 11.22
CA SER A 38 -4.74 -16.79 12.50
C SER A 38 -3.33 -17.38 12.40
N GLU A 39 -2.90 -17.74 11.20
CA GLU A 39 -1.60 -18.39 10.94
C GLU A 39 -0.79 -17.62 9.91
N ASN A 40 0.54 -17.62 10.09
CA ASN A 40 1.47 -17.04 9.14
C ASN A 40 1.40 -17.81 7.81
N ILE A 41 1.53 -17.08 6.71
CA ILE A 41 1.47 -17.66 5.36
C ILE A 41 2.70 -17.21 4.58
N THR A 42 3.30 -18.11 3.83
CA THR A 42 4.38 -17.78 2.89
C THR A 42 3.78 -17.56 1.52
N PHE A 43 3.91 -16.34 0.98
CA PHE A 43 3.41 -15.97 -0.34
C PHE A 43 4.54 -15.38 -1.17
N ARG A 44 4.72 -15.88 -2.41
CA ARG A 44 5.82 -15.49 -3.32
C ARG A 44 7.23 -15.54 -2.69
N GLY A 45 7.45 -16.48 -1.76
CA GLY A 45 8.74 -16.64 -1.05
C GLY A 45 8.95 -15.68 0.12
N GLU A 46 7.94 -14.87 0.47
CA GLU A 46 7.99 -13.94 1.59
C GLU A 46 7.00 -14.35 2.68
N GLU A 47 7.39 -14.23 3.94
CA GLU A 47 6.53 -14.57 5.09
C GLU A 47 5.60 -13.39 5.43
N PHE A 48 4.31 -13.68 5.48
CA PHE A 48 3.26 -12.78 5.95
C PHE A 48 2.87 -13.19 7.37
N VAL A 49 3.03 -12.26 8.31
CA VAL A 49 2.72 -12.50 9.72
C VAL A 49 1.22 -12.36 9.95
N ALA A 50 0.62 -13.33 10.65
CA ALA A 50 -0.77 -13.27 11.08
C ALA A 50 -0.98 -12.09 12.03
N PHE A 51 -1.73 -11.09 11.58
CA PHE A 51 -2.05 -9.94 12.41
C PHE A 51 -3.46 -9.44 12.11
N PRO A 52 -4.32 -9.24 13.13
CA PRO A 52 -5.67 -8.76 12.90
C PRO A 52 -5.65 -7.29 12.46
N PHE A 53 -6.26 -7.01 11.32
CA PHE A 53 -6.52 -5.66 10.84
C PHE A 53 -7.91 -5.58 10.19
N SER A 54 -8.46 -4.37 10.15
CA SER A 54 -9.77 -4.08 9.56
C SER A 54 -9.62 -3.03 8.47
N ILE A 55 -10.22 -3.29 7.31
CA ILE A 55 -10.32 -2.34 6.21
C ILE A 55 -11.72 -1.71 6.28
N GLY A 56 -11.76 -0.39 6.34
CA GLY A 56 -12.99 0.40 6.29
C GLY A 56 -13.59 0.46 4.89
N GLU A 57 -14.76 1.07 4.77
CA GLU A 57 -15.40 1.25 3.47
C GLU A 57 -14.57 2.17 2.56
N ILE A 58 -14.53 1.83 1.27
CA ILE A 58 -13.89 2.68 0.26
C ILE A 58 -14.81 3.88 0.04
N GLN A 59 -14.34 5.06 0.45
CA GLN A 59 -15.02 6.31 0.21
C GLN A 59 -14.72 6.75 -1.22
N THR A 60 -15.77 6.83 -2.04
CA THR A 60 -15.70 7.32 -3.41
C THR A 60 -16.73 8.43 -3.60
N ALA A 61 -16.27 9.68 -3.58
CA ALA A 61 -17.09 10.81 -4.06
C ALA A 61 -16.80 11.06 -5.54
N LYS A 62 -17.79 11.60 -6.27
CA LYS A 62 -17.63 11.92 -7.70
C LYS A 62 -16.49 12.92 -7.90
N GLY A 63 -15.39 12.46 -8.50
CA GLY A 63 -14.22 13.28 -8.80
C GLY A 63 -13.12 13.27 -7.74
N GLU A 64 -13.31 12.52 -6.64
CA GLU A 64 -12.27 12.34 -5.62
C GLU A 64 -11.50 11.03 -5.85
N ILE A 65 -10.25 11.04 -5.40
CA ILE A 65 -9.40 9.85 -5.38
C ILE A 65 -10.01 8.89 -4.35
N PRO A 66 -10.21 7.61 -4.69
CA PRO A 66 -10.74 6.64 -3.74
C PRO A 66 -9.80 6.55 -2.54
N GLN A 67 -10.38 6.68 -1.35
CA GLN A 67 -9.69 6.57 -0.07
C GLN A 67 -10.35 5.51 0.80
N PHE A 68 -9.56 4.79 1.58
CA PHE A 68 -10.08 3.89 2.61
C PHE A 68 -9.19 3.93 3.84
N ASN A 69 -9.80 3.56 4.96
CA ASN A 69 -9.12 3.57 6.26
C ASN A 69 -8.74 2.13 6.61
N LEU A 70 -7.47 1.91 6.94
CA LEU A 70 -6.95 0.65 7.43
C LEU A 70 -6.66 0.79 8.92
N SER A 71 -7.39 0.05 9.75
CA SER A 71 -7.17 0.00 11.19
C SER A 71 -6.38 -1.26 11.57
N ILE A 72 -5.18 -1.07 12.13
CA ILE A 72 -4.30 -2.13 12.62
C ILE A 72 -4.27 -2.04 14.14
N ASP A 73 -4.39 -3.18 14.84
CA ASP A 73 -4.25 -3.22 16.30
C ASP A 73 -2.85 -2.77 16.76
N ASN A 74 -2.78 -1.96 17.81
CA ASN A 74 -1.54 -1.34 18.31
C ASN A 74 -1.18 -1.79 19.72
N THR A 75 -1.84 -2.81 20.27
CA THR A 75 -1.66 -3.23 21.67
C THR A 75 -0.21 -3.58 22.02
N SER A 76 0.57 -4.07 21.05
CA SER A 76 2.00 -4.39 21.21
C SER A 76 2.95 -3.19 21.12
N ARG A 77 2.44 -2.00 20.75
CA ARG A 77 3.21 -0.77 20.43
C ARG A 77 4.27 -0.93 19.33
N ALA A 78 4.37 -2.09 18.69
CA ALA A 78 5.35 -2.34 17.63
C ALA A 78 5.09 -1.42 16.43
N MET A 79 3.83 -1.26 16.02
CA MET A 79 3.43 -0.39 14.91
C MET A 79 3.70 1.09 15.21
N GLN A 80 3.53 1.53 16.46
CA GLN A 80 3.84 2.89 16.88
C GLN A 80 5.29 3.27 16.61
N ASN A 81 6.24 2.36 16.84
CA ASN A 81 7.65 2.62 16.57
C ASN A 81 7.91 2.82 15.07
N TYR A 82 7.32 1.99 14.21
CA TYR A 82 7.44 2.13 12.75
C TYR A 82 6.88 3.47 12.26
N ILE A 83 5.74 3.89 12.80
CA ILE A 83 5.11 5.18 12.45
C ILE A 83 5.93 6.35 12.92
N ASN A 84 6.49 6.30 14.13
CA ASN A 84 7.36 7.35 14.65
C ASN A 84 8.65 7.45 13.82
N SER A 85 9.22 6.32 13.39
CA SER A 85 10.36 6.32 12.47
C SER A 85 9.99 6.95 11.12
N TYR A 86 8.79 6.67 10.62
CA TYR A 86 8.28 7.28 9.40
C TYR A 86 8.05 8.80 9.52
N ASP A 87 7.38 9.25 10.58
CA ASP A 87 7.11 10.68 10.82
C ASP A 87 8.42 11.49 10.90
N ASN A 88 9.43 10.93 11.57
CA ASN A 88 10.78 11.51 11.59
C ASN A 88 11.44 11.52 10.20
N TYR A 89 11.21 10.49 9.38
CA TYR A 89 11.73 10.43 8.01
C TYR A 89 11.11 11.52 7.12
N VAL A 90 9.79 11.69 7.17
CA VAL A 90 9.07 12.72 6.41
C VAL A 90 9.55 14.13 6.80
N LYS A 91 9.70 14.39 8.10
CA LYS A 91 10.21 15.67 8.63
C LYS A 91 11.63 16.00 8.18
N THR A 92 12.45 14.98 7.94
CA THR A 92 13.88 15.15 7.59
C THR A 92 14.14 15.18 6.08
N HIS A 93 13.34 14.49 5.26
CA HIS A 93 13.59 14.34 3.82
C HIS A 93 12.54 15.03 2.93
N GLY A 94 11.50 15.63 3.53
CA GLY A 94 10.41 16.28 2.80
C GLY A 94 9.42 15.27 2.19
N ALA A 95 8.27 15.77 1.75
CA ALA A 95 7.15 14.96 1.23
C ALA A 95 7.38 14.42 -0.19
N GLU A 96 8.32 15.00 -0.96
CA GLU A 96 8.42 14.77 -2.41
C GLU A 96 8.90 13.36 -2.82
N ASN A 97 9.39 12.55 -1.87
CA ASN A 97 9.83 11.19 -2.18
C ASN A 97 9.65 10.20 -1.00
N SER A 98 8.86 10.59 0.01
CA SER A 98 8.68 9.85 1.25
C SER A 98 7.31 9.19 1.36
N THR A 99 6.57 9.01 0.27
CA THR A 99 5.26 8.37 0.31
C THR A 99 5.40 6.91 0.74
N ILE A 100 4.84 6.55 1.90
CA ILE A 100 4.57 5.14 2.21
C ILE A 100 3.71 4.57 1.08
N LYS A 101 4.14 3.42 0.57
CA LYS A 101 3.39 2.65 -0.42
C LYS A 101 2.83 1.44 0.29
N ALA A 102 1.51 1.28 0.26
CA ALA A 102 0.85 0.07 0.71
C ALA A 102 0.41 -0.72 -0.52
N LYS A 103 0.62 -2.02 -0.51
CA LYS A 103 0.02 -2.95 -1.45
C LYS A 103 -0.99 -3.81 -0.72
N ILE A 104 -2.16 -3.94 -1.31
CA ILE A 104 -3.19 -4.88 -0.86
C ILE A 104 -3.19 -6.06 -1.80
N TYR A 105 -3.14 -7.24 -1.20
CA TYR A 105 -3.28 -8.52 -1.89
C TYR A 105 -4.54 -9.21 -1.41
N VAL A 106 -5.33 -9.74 -2.35
CA VAL A 106 -6.32 -10.76 -2.05
C VAL A 106 -5.74 -12.09 -2.49
N ILE A 107 -5.48 -12.98 -1.54
CA ILE A 107 -4.81 -14.26 -1.73
C ILE A 107 -5.84 -15.37 -1.57
N ASN A 108 -5.78 -16.39 -2.42
CA ASN A 108 -6.58 -17.59 -2.27
C ASN A 108 -5.76 -18.67 -1.56
N THR A 109 -6.30 -19.30 -0.52
CA THR A 109 -5.59 -20.39 0.18
C THR A 109 -5.31 -21.61 -0.69
N LYS A 110 -6.07 -21.80 -1.77
CA LYS A 110 -5.90 -22.93 -2.71
C LYS A 110 -4.79 -22.67 -3.74
N ASP A 111 -4.53 -21.41 -4.06
CA ASP A 111 -3.51 -21.00 -5.01
C ASP A 111 -2.69 -19.84 -4.43
N LEU A 112 -1.51 -20.18 -3.91
CA LEU A 112 -0.56 -19.23 -3.34
C LEU A 112 0.46 -18.71 -4.35
N SER A 113 0.31 -19.03 -5.64
CA SER A 113 1.24 -18.58 -6.68
C SER A 113 0.88 -17.19 -7.22
N GLU A 114 -0.42 -16.92 -7.41
CA GLU A 114 -0.93 -15.67 -7.97
C GLU A 114 -1.96 -15.00 -7.04
N PRO A 115 -1.88 -13.66 -6.85
CA PRO A 115 -2.90 -12.93 -6.11
C PRO A 115 -4.15 -12.79 -6.99
N VAL A 116 -5.32 -12.94 -6.39
CA VAL A 116 -6.61 -12.70 -7.05
C VAL A 116 -6.77 -11.21 -7.38
N LEU A 117 -6.25 -10.34 -6.52
CA LEU A 117 -6.23 -8.89 -6.71
C LEU A 117 -4.96 -8.32 -6.08
N GLU A 118 -4.27 -7.44 -6.80
CA GLU A 118 -3.12 -6.65 -6.33
C GLU A 118 -3.40 -5.19 -6.64
N GLU A 119 -3.49 -4.35 -5.60
CA GLU A 119 -3.70 -2.91 -5.75
C GLU A 119 -2.66 -2.11 -4.97
N PHE A 120 -2.28 -0.97 -5.55
CA PHE A 120 -1.26 -0.07 -5.01
C PHE A 120 -1.92 1.19 -4.47
N PHE A 121 -1.62 1.50 -3.22
CA PHE A 121 -2.10 2.68 -2.53
C PHE A 121 -0.96 3.47 -1.92
N GLU A 122 -1.17 4.77 -1.83
CA GLU A 122 -0.25 5.70 -1.18
C GLU A 122 -0.86 6.16 0.13
N LEU A 123 -0.03 6.24 1.17
CA LEU A 123 -0.47 6.79 2.44
C LEU A 123 -0.72 8.29 2.30
N THR A 124 -1.97 8.68 2.56
CA THR A 124 -2.35 10.10 2.61
C THR A 124 -2.12 10.64 4.01
N ASP A 125 -2.65 9.93 5.01
CA ASP A 125 -2.56 10.33 6.42
C ASP A 125 -2.48 9.10 7.33
N PHE A 126 -2.00 9.30 8.56
CA PHE A 126 -2.06 8.29 9.60
C PHE A 126 -2.47 8.93 10.93
N SER A 127 -3.20 8.17 11.74
CA SER A 127 -3.50 8.51 13.13
C SER A 127 -3.19 7.32 14.02
N SER A 128 -2.66 7.60 15.21
CA SER A 128 -2.33 6.56 16.18
C SER A 128 -3.06 6.83 17.49
N ASP A 129 -3.83 5.84 17.90
CA ASP A 129 -4.35 5.72 19.25
C ASP A 129 -3.62 4.58 19.98
N SER A 130 -3.75 4.58 21.31
CA SER A 130 -3.26 3.57 22.24
C SER A 130 -3.74 2.16 21.92
N LYS A 131 -4.91 2.01 21.28
CA LYS A 131 -5.51 0.72 20.92
C LYS A 131 -5.33 0.37 19.45
N ALA A 132 -5.44 1.34 18.54
CA ALA A 132 -5.38 1.09 17.11
C ALA A 132 -4.60 2.19 16.38
N VAL A 133 -3.89 1.80 15.33
CA VAL A 133 -3.37 2.73 14.33
C VAL A 133 -4.29 2.71 13.13
N THR A 134 -4.74 3.89 12.71
CA THR A 134 -5.52 4.06 11.48
C THR A 134 -4.64 4.69 10.41
N PHE A 135 -4.53 4.02 9.26
CA PHE A 135 -3.88 4.54 8.06
C PHE A 135 -4.95 4.93 7.05
N ASN A 136 -4.92 6.16 6.56
CA ASN A 136 -5.76 6.62 5.46
C ASN A 136 -4.97 6.44 4.17
N LEU A 137 -5.40 5.47 3.37
CA LEU A 137 -4.77 5.09 2.12
C LEU A 137 -5.59 5.63 0.96
N GLY A 138 -4.93 6.32 0.04
CA GLY A 138 -5.53 6.84 -1.19
C GLY A 138 -4.92 6.16 -2.40
N ALA A 139 -5.69 6.02 -3.48
CA ALA A 139 -5.07 5.66 -4.77
C ALA A 139 -4.08 6.74 -5.21
N GLY A 140 -3.07 6.36 -5.99
CA GLY A 140 -2.09 7.32 -6.51
C GLY A 140 -2.77 8.46 -7.29
N ASN A 141 -2.40 9.69 -6.99
CA ASN A 141 -2.98 10.86 -7.65
C ASN A 141 -2.43 11.03 -9.07
N LEU A 142 -3.17 10.55 -10.07
CA LEU A 142 -2.82 10.72 -11.49
C LEU A 142 -2.84 12.18 -11.95
N PHE A 143 -3.58 13.07 -11.28
CA PHE A 143 -3.63 14.50 -11.62
C PHE A 143 -2.37 15.25 -11.19
N ASN A 144 -1.66 14.76 -10.18
CA ASN A 144 -0.37 15.32 -9.77
C ASN A 144 0.77 14.87 -10.70
N MET A 145 0.54 13.87 -11.55
CA MET A 145 1.52 13.46 -12.54
C MET A 145 1.48 14.38 -13.77
N SER A 146 2.65 14.94 -14.11
CA SER A 146 2.87 15.61 -15.39
C SER A 146 2.94 14.57 -16.50
N TYR A 147 1.95 14.55 -17.39
CA TYR A 147 2.03 13.84 -18.66
C TYR A 147 2.19 14.84 -19.81
N PRO A 148 3.24 14.72 -20.66
CA PRO A 148 4.33 13.74 -20.59
C PRO A 148 5.33 14.01 -19.44
N PRO A 149 6.04 12.97 -18.94
CA PRO A 149 7.01 13.10 -17.85
C PRO A 149 8.21 13.98 -18.20
N ARG A 150 8.47 14.16 -19.50
CA ARG A 150 9.52 15.02 -20.04
C ARG A 150 8.88 16.04 -20.98
N LYS A 151 9.14 17.33 -20.75
CA LYS A 151 8.68 18.42 -21.62
C LYS A 151 9.84 18.89 -22.50
N MET A 152 9.64 18.92 -23.81
CA MET A 152 10.62 19.46 -24.76
C MET A 152 10.30 20.92 -25.02
N TYR A 153 11.22 21.82 -24.69
CA TYR A 153 11.11 23.24 -24.98
C TYR A 153 11.88 23.55 -26.26
N LYS A 154 11.41 24.54 -27.04
CA LYS A 154 11.97 24.86 -28.37
C LYS A 154 13.49 25.08 -28.35
N ASP A 155 14.00 25.74 -27.33
CA ASP A 155 15.41 26.15 -27.24
C ASP A 155 16.24 25.31 -26.26
N TYR A 156 15.65 24.26 -25.65
CA TYR A 156 16.34 23.44 -24.64
C TYR A 156 16.22 21.94 -24.92
N CYS A 157 17.37 21.27 -24.93
CA CYS A 157 17.43 19.82 -24.94
C CYS A 157 17.00 19.28 -23.56
N VAL A 158 16.14 18.27 -23.55
CA VAL A 158 15.68 17.59 -22.33
C VAL A 158 16.78 16.70 -21.75
N PHE A 159 17.68 16.20 -22.60
CA PHE A 159 18.73 15.29 -22.20
C PHE A 159 19.91 16.06 -21.61
N LYS A 160 20.44 15.52 -20.52
CA LYS A 160 21.67 16.03 -19.92
C LYS A 160 22.84 15.76 -20.87
N PHE A 161 23.63 16.79 -21.17
CA PHE A 161 24.84 16.66 -22.00
C PHE A 161 25.80 15.63 -21.39
N LYS A 162 26.33 14.71 -22.22
CA LYS A 162 27.11 13.52 -21.81
C LYS A 162 26.36 12.53 -20.90
N GLY A 163 25.03 12.57 -20.90
CA GLY A 163 24.20 11.52 -20.32
C GLY A 163 24.09 10.30 -21.24
N GLU A 164 23.47 9.24 -20.73
CA GLU A 164 23.23 7.98 -21.47
C GLU A 164 22.52 8.22 -22.82
N GLU A 165 21.55 9.12 -22.83
CA GLU A 165 20.75 9.49 -24.02
C GLU A 165 21.44 10.51 -24.93
N CYS A 166 22.45 11.24 -24.43
CA CYS A 166 23.19 12.27 -25.17
C CYS A 166 24.70 12.01 -25.05
N GLY A 167 25.11 10.89 -25.66
CA GLY A 167 26.50 10.44 -25.73
C GLY A 167 27.32 11.27 -26.71
N TYR A 168 27.69 12.48 -26.31
CA TYR A 168 28.71 13.25 -27.03
C TYR A 168 30.09 12.87 -26.47
N ASN A 169 30.87 12.13 -27.27
CA ASN A 169 32.26 11.79 -26.97
C ASN A 169 33.18 12.99 -27.19
#